data_AF-A0A5M5ZU87-F1
#
_entry.id   AF-A0A5M5ZU87-F1
#
_cell.length_a   1.000
_cell.length_b   1.000
_cell.length_c   1.000
_cell.angle_alpha   90.00
_cell.angle_beta   90.00
_cell.angle_gamma   90.00
#
_symmetry.space_group_name_H-M   'P 1'
#
loop_
_entity.id
_entity.type
_entity.pdbx_description
1 polymer ?
#
loop_
_entity_poly.entity_id
_entity_poly.type
_entity_poly.pdbx_seq_one_letter_code
_entity_poly.pdbx_strand_id
1 'polypeptide(L)' 'MTPLFIGGLGMSEVLVIALVVLLFFGGKKIPELMKGLGKGVRSFKEGMNNVEKEIEEIKDTEQKQ' A
#
# COMPACT_ATOMS: atom_id res chain seq x y z
N MET A 1 -0.42 19.73 35.14
CA MET A 1 -1.26 18.51 35.00
C MET A 1 -2.30 18.75 33.92
N THR A 2 -1.87 18.95 32.68
CA THR A 2 -2.75 18.91 31.51
C THR A 2 -2.66 17.51 30.93
N PRO A 3 -3.78 16.84 30.61
CA PRO A 3 -3.73 15.58 29.90
C PRO A 3 -3.11 15.87 28.53
N LEU A 4 -2.04 15.15 28.17
CA LEU A 4 -1.37 15.23 26.86
C LEU A 4 -2.35 15.09 25.68
N PHE A 5 -3.52 14.51 25.93
CA PHE A 5 -4.53 14.11 24.96
C PHE A 5 -5.28 15.24 24.20
N ILE A 6 -5.12 16.52 24.53
CA ILE A 6 -5.89 17.63 23.92
C ILE A 6 -4.97 18.61 23.15
N GLY A 7 -3.97 18.09 22.46
CA GLY A 7 -2.94 18.89 21.79
C GLY A 7 -2.47 18.30 20.45
N GLY A 8 -3.38 17.74 19.65
CA GLY A 8 -3.04 17.09 18.39
C GLY A 8 -2.49 15.67 18.56
N LEU A 9 -2.44 14.92 17.46
CA LEU A 9 -1.78 13.61 17.43
C LEU A 9 -0.26 13.86 17.50
N GLY A 10 0.26 14.00 18.71
CA GLY A 10 1.69 14.05 18.95
C GLY A 10 2.34 12.72 18.60
N MET A 11 3.67 12.73 18.42
CA MET A 11 4.45 11.51 18.22
C MET A 11 4.20 10.49 19.35
N SER A 12 3.93 10.97 20.56
CA SER A 12 3.58 10.20 21.75
C SER A 12 2.30 9.38 21.57
N GLU A 13 1.18 10.00 21.15
CA GLU A 13 -0.08 9.31 20.92
C GLU A 13 0.04 8.28 19.79
N VAL A 14 0.70 8.63 18.69
CA VAL A 14 0.89 7.72 17.55
C VAL A 14 1.66 6.48 17.98
N LEU A 15 2.68 6.63 18.83
CA LEU A 15 3.50 5.52 19.31
C LEU A 15 2.70 4.60 20.25
N VAL A 16 1.82 5.15 21.09
CA VAL A 16 0.90 4.36 21.93
C VAL A 16 -0.10 3.58 21.08
N ILE A 17 -0.72 4.23 20.08
CA ILE A 17 -1.66 3.56 19.16
C ILE A 17 -0.95 2.45 18.38
N ALA A 18 0.25 2.73 17.86
CA ALA A 18 1.07 1.75 17.16
C ALA A 18 1.41 0.55 18.06
N LEU A 19 1.73 0.78 19.33
CA LEU A 19 2.00 -0.27 20.30
C LEU A 19 0.75 -1.13 20.55
N VAL A 20 -0.42 -0.52 20.73
CA VAL A 20 -1.69 -1.24 20.89
C VAL A 20 -1.97 -2.10 19.65
N VAL A 21 -1.90 -1.51 18.45
CA VAL A 21 -2.08 -2.25 17.19
C VAL A 21 -1.09 -3.41 17.07
N LEU A 22 0.18 -3.19 17.45
CA LEU A 22 1.22 -4.20 17.43
C LEU A 22 0.95 -5.35 18.42
N LEU A 23 0.35 -5.08 19.58
CA LEU A 23 -0.05 -6.12 20.54
C LEU A 23 -1.23 -6.95 20.03
N PHE A 24 -2.24 -6.31 19.44
CA PHE A 24 -3.42 -7.00 18.89
C PHE A 24 -3.12 -7.82 17.62
N PHE A 25 -2.38 -7.24 16.68
CA PHE A 25 -2.05 -7.88 15.42
C PHE A 25 -0.75 -8.70 15.49
N GLY A 26 0.13 -8.41 16.46
CA GLY A 26 1.46 -9.00 16.54
C GLY A 26 2.44 -8.39 15.54
N GLY A 27 3.72 -8.27 15.93
CA GLY A 27 4.76 -7.69 15.09
C GLY A 27 5.07 -8.43 13.78
N LYS A 28 4.56 -9.65 13.61
CA LYS A 28 4.74 -10.44 12.39
C LYS A 28 3.65 -10.21 11.33
N LYS A 29 2.41 -9.90 11.74
CA LYS A 29 1.29 -9.75 10.79
C LYS A 29 1.39 -8.48 9.96
N ILE A 30 1.85 -7.36 10.53
CA ILE A 30 1.97 -6.10 9.80
C ILE A 30 2.95 -6.23 8.60
N PRO A 31 4.19 -6.74 8.77
CA PRO A 31 5.11 -6.97 7.66
C PRO A 31 4.61 -8.00 6.64
N GLU A 32 3.92 -9.05 7.10
CA GLU A 32 3.37 -10.09 6.24
C GLU A 32 2.26 -9.55 5.32
N LEU A 33 1.35 -8.75 5.89
CA LEU A 33 0.30 -8.04 5.14
C LEU A 33 0.91 -7.04 4.16
N MET A 34 1.91 -6.25 4.57
CA MET A 34 2.61 -5.32 3.68
C MET A 34 3.29 -6.05 2.51
N LYS A 35 3.93 -7.19 2.76
CA LYS A 35 4.54 -8.01 1.71
C LYS A 35 3.49 -8.57 0.75
N GLY A 36 2.34 -9.03 1.26
CA GLY A 36 1.23 -9.51 0.45
C GLY A 36 0.63 -8.41 -0.44
N LEU A 37 0.30 -7.27 0.16
CA LEU A 37 -0.21 -6.09 -0.54
C LEU A 37 0.80 -5.56 -1.56
N GLY A 38 2.08 -5.48 -1.20
CA GLY A 38 3.14 -5.01 -2.10
C GLY A 38 3.32 -5.90 -3.33
N LYS A 39 3.25 -7.24 -3.16
CA LYS A 39 3.24 -8.18 -4.28
C LYS A 39 2.00 -8.01 -5.14
N GLY A 40 0.82 -7.90 -4.55
CA GLY A 40 -0.44 -7.70 -5.26
C GLY A 40 -0.44 -6.42 -6.10
N VAL A 41 -0.04 -5.29 -5.52
CA VAL A 41 0.07 -4.00 -6.23
C VAL A 41 1.08 -4.07 -7.36
N ARG A 42 2.23 -4.75 -7.15
CA ARG A 42 3.24 -4.94 -8.19
C ARG A 42 2.72 -5.75 -9.38
N SER A 43 2.14 -6.92 -9.12
CA SER A 43 1.58 -7.78 -10.16
C SER A 43 0.42 -7.10 -10.90
N PHE A 44 -0.40 -6.33 -10.19
CA PHE A 44 -1.47 -5.53 -10.80
C PHE A 44 -0.90 -4.49 -11.77
N LYS A 45 0.13 -3.74 -11.35
CA LYS A 45 0.80 -2.74 -12.20
C LYS A 45 1.49 -3.35 -13.42
N GLU A 46 2.17 -4.48 -13.24
CA GLU A 46 2.80 -5.21 -14.35
C GLU A 46 1.75 -5.70 -15.36
N GLY A 47 0.62 -6.25 -14.89
CA GLY A 47 -0.49 -6.65 -15.75
C GLY A 47 -1.09 -5.49 -16.54
N MET A 48 -1.35 -4.35 -15.89
CA MET A 48 -1.86 -3.15 -16.57
C MET A 48 -0.92 -2.65 -17.67
N ASN A 49 0.39 -2.58 -17.38
CA ASN A 49 1.37 -2.13 -18.36
C ASN A 49 1.45 -3.05 -19.59
N ASN A 50 1.30 -4.36 -19.40
CA ASN A 50 1.29 -5.30 -20.53
C ASN A 50 0.05 -5.13 -21.41
N VAL A 51 -1.12 -4.93 -20.78
CA VAL A 51 -2.37 -4.67 -21.51
C VAL A 51 -2.29 -3.36 -22.29
N GLU A 52 -1.71 -2.31 -21.70
CA GLU A 52 -1.53 -1.01 -22.38
C GLU A 52 -0.64 -1.15 -23.62
N LYS A 53 0.47 -1.88 -23.52
CA LYS A 53 1.35 -2.17 -24.66
C LYS A 53 0.68 -3.00 -25.75
N GLU A 54 -0.08 -4.02 -25.37
CA GLU A 54 -0.82 -4.85 -26.33
C GLU A 54 -1.87 -4.03 -27.09
N ILE A 55 -2.54 -3.10 -26.40
CA ILE A 55 -3.48 -2.15 -27.03
C ILE A 55 -2.75 -1.18 -27.98
N GLU A 56 -1.56 -0.70 -27.64
CA GLU A 56 -0.73 0.15 -28.51
C GLU A 56 -0.26 -0.61 -29.76
N GLU A 57 0.22 -1.84 -29.62
CA GLU A 57 0.66 -2.69 -30.73
C GLU A 57 -0.47 -3.04 -31.71
N ILE A 58 -1.68 -3.29 -31.20
CA ILE A 58 -2.87 -3.52 -32.03
C ILE A 58 -3.23 -2.26 -32.83
N LYS A 59 -3.15 -1.07 -32.21
CA LYS A 59 -3.44 0.21 -32.87
C LYS A 59 -2.43 0.54 -33.98
N ASP A 60 -1.15 0.26 -33.78
CA ASP A 60 -0.11 0.49 -34.80
C ASP A 60 -0.23 -0.48 -36.00
N THR A 61 -0.75 -1.69 -35.76
CA THR A 61 -0.96 -2.69 -36.82
C THR A 61 -2.17 -2.37 -37.70
N GLU A 62 -3.23 -1.77 -37.13
CA GLU A 62 -4.43 -1.34 -37.85
C GLU A 62 -4.23 -0.04 -38.65
N GLN A 63 -3.29 0.84 -38.27
CA GLN A 63 -2.99 2.09 -39.00
C GLN A 63 -2.10 1.89 -40.23
N LYS A 64 -1.50 0.71 -40.39
CA LYS A 64 -0.54 0.41 -41.47
C LYS A 64 -1.12 -0.51 -42.57
N GLN A 65 -2.40 -0.86 -42.47
CA GLN A 65 -3.20 -1.50 -43.52
C GLN A 65 -4.14 -0.49 -44.16
#